data_AF-A0A925KCL9-F1
#
_entry.id   AF-A0A925KCL9-F1
#
_cell.length_a   1.000
_cell.length_b   1.000
_cell.length_c   1.000
_cell.angle_alpha   90.00
_cell.angle_beta   90.00
_cell.angle_gamma   90.00
#
_symmetry.space_group_name_H-M   'P 1'
#
loop_
_entity.id
_entity.type
_entity.pdbx_description
1 polymer ?
#
loop_
_entity_poly.entity_id
_entity_poly.type
_entity_poly.pdbx_seq_one_letter_code
_entity_poly.pdbx_strand_id
1 'polypeptide(L)' 'KDFAMMMKMHHQQAVNMAEMELANGKSAEMKAMAKQIIAAQKKEIAQFDRWLAKQK' A
#
# COMPACT_ATOMS: atom_id res chain seq x y z
N LYS A 1 5.40 -7.00 16.67
CA LYS A 1 4.11 -6.26 16.57
C LYS A 1 4.31 -4.90 15.89
N ASP A 2 5.26 -4.10 16.37
CA ASP A 2 5.53 -2.74 15.89
C ASP A 2 5.85 -2.67 14.40
N PHE A 3 6.69 -3.58 13.89
CA PHE A 3 7.00 -3.66 12.46
C PHE A 3 5.73 -3.76 11.60
N ALA A 4 4.79 -4.65 11.93
CA ALA A 4 3.57 -4.83 11.16
C ALA A 4 2.63 -3.61 11.26
N MET A 5 2.58 -2.94 12.41
CA MET A 5 1.78 -1.70 12.57
C MET A 5 2.38 -0.56 11.73
N MET A 6 3.70 -0.36 11.82
CA MET A 6 4.40 0.68 11.08
C MET A 6 4.36 0.43 9.57
N MET A 7 4.58 -0.81 9.13
CA MET A 7 4.52 -1.16 7.71
C MET A 7 3.12 -1.04 7.13
N LYS A 8 2.07 -1.41 7.88
CA LYS A 8 0.69 -1.14 7.46
C LYS A 8 0.47 0.35 7.20
N MET A 9 0.90 1.22 8.11
CA MET A 9 0.75 2.68 7.94
C MET A 9 1.55 3.21 6.75
N HIS A 10 2.82 2.82 6.63
CA HIS A 10 3.68 3.19 5.51
C HIS A 10 3.07 2.77 4.16
N HIS A 11 2.54 1.53 4.09
CA HIS A 11 1.93 1.02 2.87
C HIS A 11 0.64 1.77 2.53
N GLN A 12 -0.18 2.12 3.52
CA GLN A 12 -1.37 2.92 3.28
C GLN A 12 -1.04 4.30 2.69
N GLN A 13 0.03 4.94 3.16
CA GLN A 13 0.48 6.21 2.59
C GLN A 13 0.93 6.07 1.13
N ALA A 14 1.68 5.03 0.81
CA ALA A 14 2.12 4.76 -0.57
C ALA A 14 0.94 4.41 -1.50
N VAL A 15 -0.07 3.67 -1.01
CA VAL A 15 -1.33 3.45 -1.75
C VAL A 15 -2.02 4.78 -2.06
N ASN A 16 -2.16 5.68 -1.08
CA ASN A 16 -2.80 6.98 -1.28
C ASN A 16 -2.05 7.83 -2.33
N MET A 17 -0.71 7.83 -2.29
CA MET A 17 0.12 8.53 -3.28
C MET A 17 -0.03 7.93 -4.67
N ALA A 18 -0.05 6.60 -4.78
CA ALA A 18 -0.25 5.91 -6.05
C ALA A 18 -1.65 6.18 -6.63
N GLU A 19 -2.69 6.25 -5.80
CA GLU A 19 -4.04 6.62 -6.25
C GLU A 19 -4.08 8.07 -6.78
N MET A 20 -3.33 9.00 -6.16
CA MET A 20 -3.18 10.36 -6.69
C MET A 20 -2.43 10.41 -8.03
N GLU A 21 -1.39 9.59 -8.22
CA GLU A 21 -0.68 9.47 -9.51
C GLU A 21 -1.61 8.91 -10.60
N LEU A 22 -2.50 7.97 -10.26
CA LEU A 22 -3.49 7.47 -11.22
C LEU A 22 -4.51 8.54 -11.63
N ALA A 23 -4.98 9.33 -10.67
CA ALA A 23 -5.94 10.40 -10.93
C ALA A 23 -5.33 11.55 -11.74
N ASN A 24 -4.14 12.01 -11.36
CA ASN A 24 -3.60 13.31 -11.79
C ASN A 24 -2.30 13.22 -12.61
N GLY A 25 -1.64 12.06 -12.59
CA GLY A 25 -0.35 11.86 -13.26
C GLY A 25 -0.42 11.91 -14.78
N LYS A 26 0.71 12.18 -15.43
CA LYS A 26 0.82 12.27 -16.89
C LYS A 26 1.68 11.15 -17.51
N SER A 27 2.61 10.58 -16.74
CA SER A 27 3.49 9.52 -17.24
C SER A 27 2.76 8.18 -17.24
N ALA A 28 2.68 7.54 -18.40
CA ALA A 28 2.09 6.20 -18.53
C ALA A 28 2.88 5.16 -17.72
N GLU A 29 4.21 5.29 -17.68
CA GLU A 29 5.08 4.42 -16.90
C GLU A 29 4.85 4.59 -15.39
N MET A 30 4.76 5.83 -14.90
CA MET A 30 4.48 6.09 -13.49
C MET A 30 3.08 5.63 -13.08
N LYS A 31 2.09 5.79 -13.95
CA LYS A 31 0.75 5.21 -13.74
C LYS A 31 0.76 3.68 -13.73
N ALA A 32 1.58 3.03 -14.55
CA ALA A 32 1.72 1.58 -14.51
C ALA A 32 2.33 1.12 -13.17
N MET A 33 3.40 1.80 -12.74
CA MET A 33 4.02 1.55 -11.43
C MET A 33 3.02 1.78 -10.28
N ALA A 34 2.23 2.86 -10.32
CA ALA A 34 1.20 3.15 -9.33
C ALA A 34 0.17 2.02 -9.20
N LYS A 35 -0.30 1.44 -10.32
CA LYS A 35 -1.20 0.27 -10.29
C LYS A 35 -0.55 -0.93 -9.60
N GLN A 36 0.73 -1.19 -9.88
CA GLN A 36 1.47 -2.29 -9.26
C GLN A 36 1.64 -2.08 -7.75
N ILE A 37 2.00 -0.86 -7.32
CA ILE A 37 2.12 -0.48 -5.91
C ILE A 37 0.80 -0.71 -5.18
N ILE A 38 -0.32 -0.23 -5.74
CA ILE A 38 -1.65 -0.39 -5.12
C ILE A 38 -1.98 -1.87 -4.93
N ALA A 39 -1.78 -2.69 -5.97
CA ALA A 39 -2.11 -4.12 -5.92
C ALA A 39 -1.26 -4.88 -4.88
N ALA A 40 0.05 -4.65 -4.88
CA ALA A 40 0.97 -5.29 -3.96
C ALA A 40 0.70 -4.86 -2.51
N GLN A 41 0.63 -3.55 -2.27
CA GLN A 41 0.58 -3.04 -0.92
C GLN A 41 -0.78 -3.22 -0.25
N LYS A 42 -1.90 -3.21 -1.00
CA LYS A 42 -3.21 -3.63 -0.45
C LYS A 42 -3.19 -5.09 0.02
N LYS A 43 -2.50 -5.98 -0.70
CA LYS A 43 -2.33 -7.38 -0.31
C LYS A 43 -1.49 -7.52 0.97
N GLU A 44 -0.40 -6.77 1.08
CA GLU A 44 0.48 -6.75 2.26
C GLU A 44 -0.21 -6.14 3.48
N ILE A 45 -0.98 -5.06 3.33
CA ILE A 45 -1.83 -4.50 4.40
C ILE A 45 -2.76 -5.59 4.97
N ALA A 46 -3.42 -6.35 4.11
CA ALA A 46 -4.29 -7.45 4.55
C ALA A 46 -3.50 -8.57 5.26
N GLN A 47 -2.23 -8.81 4.89
CA GLN A 47 -1.36 -9.75 5.60
C GLN A 47 -0.99 -9.22 7.00
N PHE A 48 -0.59 -7.95 7.11
CA PHE A 48 -0.29 -7.32 8.38
C PHE A 48 -1.50 -7.31 9.32
N ASP A 49 -2.70 -7.04 8.81
CA ASP A 49 -3.94 -7.09 9.60
C ASP A 49 -4.21 -8.50 10.16
N ARG A 50 -4.04 -9.54 9.33
CA ARG A 50 -4.18 -10.93 9.78
C ARG A 50 -3.13 -11.28 10.85
N TRP A 51 -1.89 -10.81 10.71
CA TRP A 51 -0.86 -11.06 11.71
C TRP A 51 -1.15 -10.33 13.02
N LEU A 52 -1.54 -9.05 12.96
CA LEU A 52 -1.88 -8.25 14.15
C LEU A 52 -3.09 -8.83 14.89
N ALA A 53 -4.08 -9.38 14.19
CA ALA A 53 -5.23 -10.02 14.80
C ALA A 53 -4.88 -11.31 15.57
N LYS A 54 -3.86 -12.06 15.12
CA LYS A 54 -3.38 -13.29 15.80
C LYS A 54 -2.48 -13.02 17.02
N GLN A 55 -2.01 -11.79 17.16
CA GLN A 55 -1.11 -11.35 18.23
C GLN A 55 -1.86 -10.58 19.33
N LYS A 56 -3.18 -10.75 19.38
CA LYS A 56 -4.06 -10.22 20.42
C LYS A 56 -4.11 -11.15 21.61
#